data_AF-A0A925BLT7-F1
#
_entry.id   AF-A0A925BLT7-F1
#
_cell.length_a   1.000
_cell.length_b   1.000
_cell.length_c   1.000
_cell.angle_alpha   90.00
_cell.angle_beta   90.00
_cell.angle_gamma   90.00
#
_symmetry.space_group_name_H-M   'P 1'
#
loop_
_entity.id
_entity.type
_entity.pdbx_description
1 polymer ?
#
loop_
_entity_poly.entity_id
_entity_poly.type
_entity_poly.pdbx_seq_one_letter_code
_entity_poly.pdbx_strand_id
1 'polypeptide(L)'
;MTGQISHRRAVRLLFAVMAISLVIAAEQVASAQNSKTAPAKSAEAGLGDFYRGDEVQSVYLRVADEDMQRMRAALPERIYVRASFRWRDISVDNVAIRFKGNSSS
;
A
#
# COMPACT_ATOMS: atom_id res chain seq x y z
N MET A 1 -42.81 -44.40 -27.04
CA MET A 1 -41.42 -44.74 -27.42
C MET A 1 -40.81 -43.46 -28.00
N THR A 2 -39.69 -42.87 -27.61
CA THR A 2 -38.63 -43.14 -26.63
C THR A 2 -37.84 -41.82 -26.58
N GLY A 3 -37.61 -41.22 -25.40
CA GLY A 3 -36.93 -39.93 -25.33
C GLY A 3 -36.39 -39.56 -23.94
N GLN A 4 -36.13 -40.56 -23.10
CA GLN A 4 -35.60 -40.37 -21.74
C GLN A 4 -34.05 -40.47 -21.74
N ILE A 5 -33.35 -39.66 -22.55
CA ILE A 5 -31.88 -39.65 -22.61
C ILE A 5 -31.35 -38.22 -22.81
N SER A 6 -31.69 -37.29 -21.93
CA SER A 6 -31.06 -35.95 -21.92
C SER A 6 -30.61 -35.47 -20.54
N HIS A 7 -30.88 -36.22 -19.46
CA HIS A 7 -30.49 -35.81 -18.09
C HIS A 7 -29.18 -36.42 -17.55
N ARG A 8 -28.56 -37.37 -18.27
CA ARG A 8 -27.35 -38.07 -17.77
C ARG A 8 -26.01 -37.45 -18.21
N ARG A 9 -26.03 -36.42 -19.07
CA ARG A 9 -24.80 -35.75 -19.55
C ARG A 9 -24.42 -34.50 -18.73
N ALA A 10 -25.40 -33.84 -18.09
CA ALA A 10 -25.15 -32.64 -17.30
C ALA A 10 -24.44 -32.91 -15.96
N VAL A 11 -24.68 -34.07 -15.33
CA VAL A 11 -24.09 -34.39 -14.02
C VAL A 11 -22.64 -34.86 -14.13
N ARG A 12 -22.22 -35.45 -15.26
CA ARG A 12 -20.82 -35.88 -15.45
C ARG A 12 -19.87 -34.74 -15.84
N LEU A 13 -20.38 -33.62 -16.34
CA LEU A 13 -19.54 -32.45 -16.64
C LEU A 13 -19.24 -31.59 -15.41
N LEU A 14 -20.10 -31.60 -14.39
CA LEU A 14 -19.89 -30.79 -13.18
C LEU A 14 -18.78 -31.32 -12.27
N PHE A 15 -18.49 -32.63 -12.31
CA PHE A 15 -17.41 -33.24 -11.51
C PHE A 15 -16.03 -33.15 -12.16
N ALA A 16 -15.94 -32.90 -13.48
CA ALA A 16 -14.66 -32.79 -14.17
C ALA A 16 -13.99 -31.41 -14.02
N VAL A 17 -14.77 -30.35 -13.76
CA VAL A 17 -14.23 -28.98 -13.60
C VAL A 17 -13.66 -28.75 -12.19
N MET A 18 -14.20 -29.42 -11.16
CA MET A 18 -13.67 -29.34 -9.78
C MET A 18 -12.33 -30.07 -9.58
N ALA A 19 -11.96 -30.99 -10.46
CA ALA A 19 -10.67 -31.68 -10.39
C ALA A 19 -9.51 -30.90 -11.06
N ILE A 20 -9.83 -30.00 -12.00
CA ILE A 20 -8.82 -29.18 -12.69
C ILE A 20 -8.38 -27.99 -11.84
N SER A 21 -9.23 -27.50 -10.93
CA SER A 21 -8.86 -26.41 -10.02
C SER A 21 -7.97 -26.83 -8.84
N LEU A 22 -7.83 -28.13 -8.54
CA LEU A 22 -7.02 -28.61 -7.42
C LEU A 22 -5.57 -28.97 -7.78
N VAL A 23 -5.24 -29.09 -9.08
CA VAL A 23 -3.90 -29.48 -9.54
C VAL A 23 -2.96 -28.28 -9.75
N ILE A 24 -3.46 -27.06 -9.89
CA ILE A 24 -2.61 -25.86 -10.08
C ILE A 24 -1.99 -25.36 -8.76
N ALA A 25 -2.45 -25.84 -7.60
CA ALA A 25 -1.95 -25.40 -6.30
C ALA A 25 -0.61 -26.04 -5.87
N ALA A 26 -0.19 -27.14 -6.50
CA ALA A 26 1.01 -27.88 -6.07
C ALA A 26 2.32 -27.40 -6.74
N GLU A 27 2.27 -26.76 -7.92
CA GLU A 27 3.48 -26.34 -8.63
C GLU A 27 4.02 -24.96 -8.19
N GLN A 28 3.23 -24.15 -7.47
CA GLN A 28 3.69 -22.83 -7.03
C GLN A 28 4.53 -22.84 -5.74
N VAL A 29 4.62 -23.98 -5.05
CA VAL A 29 5.42 -24.09 -3.80
C VAL A 29 6.91 -24.32 -4.10
N ALA A 30 7.27 -24.75 -5.31
CA ALA A 30 8.65 -25.05 -5.67
C ALA A 30 9.45 -23.86 -6.25
N SER A 31 8.81 -22.72 -6.56
CA SER A 31 9.49 -21.55 -7.14
C SER A 31 9.85 -20.45 -6.13
N ALA A 32 9.68 -20.69 -4.83
CA ALA A 32 9.92 -19.70 -3.78
C ALA A 32 11.34 -19.71 -3.17
N GLN A 33 12.27 -20.55 -3.67
CA GLN A 33 13.54 -20.79 -2.98
C GLN A 33 14.81 -20.56 -3.82
N ASN A 34 14.78 -19.68 -4.83
CA ASN A 34 16.03 -19.15 -5.38
C ASN A 34 15.93 -17.68 -5.74
N SER A 35 15.82 -16.84 -4.73
CA SER A 35 16.23 -15.44 -4.80
C SER A 35 17.15 -15.17 -3.64
N LYS A 36 18.37 -15.72 -3.72
CA LYS A 36 19.49 -15.22 -2.93
C LYS A 36 19.87 -13.87 -3.52
N THR A 37 19.06 -12.85 -3.23
CA THR A 37 19.29 -11.46 -3.62
C THR A 37 20.60 -11.02 -2.98
N ALA A 38 21.61 -10.78 -3.82
CA ALA A 38 22.84 -10.14 -3.43
C ALA A 38 22.50 -8.79 -2.75
N PRO A 39 23.05 -8.46 -1.57
CA PRO A 39 22.76 -7.19 -0.94
C PRO A 39 23.55 -6.07 -1.60
N ALA A 40 22.93 -4.88 -1.60
CA ALA A 40 23.61 -3.59 -1.45
C ALA A 40 24.52 -3.07 -2.57
N LYS A 41 24.03 -2.96 -3.81
CA LYS A 41 24.60 -1.98 -4.77
C LYS A 41 23.55 -1.14 -5.49
N SER A 42 22.33 -1.67 -5.64
CA SER A 42 21.19 -0.95 -6.19
C SER A 42 20.49 -0.04 -5.18
N ALA A 43 20.54 -0.36 -3.88
CA ALA A 43 19.88 0.43 -2.83
C ALA A 43 20.59 1.77 -2.56
N GLU A 44 21.93 1.81 -2.61
CA GLU A 44 22.72 3.04 -2.42
C GLU A 44 22.57 3.99 -3.61
N ALA A 45 22.45 3.47 -4.83
CA ALA A 45 22.21 4.27 -6.02
C ALA A 45 20.86 5.03 -5.96
N GLY A 46 19.83 4.45 -5.36
CA GLY A 46 18.51 5.09 -5.25
C GLY A 46 18.37 6.06 -4.06
N LEU A 47 19.17 5.91 -3.00
CA LEU A 47 19.03 6.72 -1.80
C LEU A 47 19.44 8.17 -2.02
N GLY A 48 20.51 8.42 -2.79
CA GLY A 48 20.97 9.77 -3.13
C GLY A 48 19.99 10.53 -4.03
N ASP A 49 19.27 9.81 -4.90
CA ASP A 49 18.20 10.39 -5.71
C ASP A 49 16.96 10.71 -4.86
N PHE A 50 16.60 9.81 -3.94
CA PHE A 50 15.51 10.02 -3.00
C PHE A 50 15.81 11.19 -2.04
N TYR A 51 16.85 11.09 -1.22
CA TYR A 51 17.18 12.06 -0.18
C TYR A 51 18.61 12.59 -0.32
N ARG A 52 18.71 13.87 -0.67
CA ARG A 52 19.99 14.60 -0.76
C ARG A 52 20.30 15.22 0.59
N GLY A 53 21.17 14.56 1.36
CA GLY A 53 21.50 14.97 2.74
C GLY A 53 22.44 16.16 2.84
N ASP A 54 23.10 16.51 1.75
CA ASP A 54 24.00 17.65 1.57
C ASP A 54 23.27 18.94 1.13
N GLU A 55 21.99 18.83 0.79
CA GLU A 55 21.15 19.94 0.35
C GLU A 55 20.06 20.27 1.39
N VAL A 56 19.76 21.56 1.57
CA VAL A 56 18.55 21.97 2.29
C VAL A 56 17.34 21.65 1.43
N GLN A 57 16.45 20.81 1.95
CA GLN A 57 15.26 20.39 1.22
C GLN A 57 14.02 21.15 1.70
N SER A 58 13.27 21.69 0.74
CA SER A 58 12.03 22.42 1.03
C SER A 58 10.84 21.48 1.06
N VAL A 59 10.09 21.54 2.16
CA VAL A 59 8.81 20.86 2.33
C VAL A 59 7.71 21.91 2.47
N TYR A 60 6.61 21.71 1.75
CA TYR A 60 5.44 22.56 1.83
C TYR A 60 4.30 21.77 2.46
N LEU A 61 3.76 22.30 3.56
CA LEU A 61 2.56 21.80 4.20
C LEU A 61 1.45 22.82 4.00
N ARG A 62 0.27 22.37 3.54
CA ARG A 62 -0.93 23.18 3.50
C ARG A 62 -1.98 22.56 4.40
N VAL A 63 -2.51 23.37 5.30
CA VAL A 63 -3.51 23.00 6.30
C VAL A 63 -4.65 24.01 6.15
N ALA A 64 -5.90 23.56 6.26
CA ALA A 64 -7.03 24.49 6.30
C ALA A 64 -6.96 25.33 7.59
N ASP A 65 -7.45 26.57 7.52
CA ASP A 65 -7.42 27.47 8.68
C ASP A 65 -8.26 26.92 9.84
N GLU A 66 -9.39 26.28 9.53
CA GLU A 66 -10.25 25.63 10.52
C GLU A 66 -9.55 24.46 11.22
N ASP A 67 -8.77 23.68 10.48
CA ASP A 67 -7.99 22.57 11.01
C ASP A 67 -6.81 23.07 11.85
N MET A 68 -6.14 24.16 11.44
CA MET A 68 -5.11 24.82 12.25
C MET A 68 -5.67 25.39 13.56
N GLN A 69 -6.85 26.01 13.52
CA GLN A 69 -7.54 26.50 14.72
C GLN A 69 -7.91 25.32 15.64
N ARG A 70 -8.43 24.24 15.07
CA ARG A 70 -8.78 23.03 15.83
C ARG A 70 -7.56 22.41 16.51
N MET A 71 -6.41 22.33 15.82
CA MET A 71 -5.16 21.85 16.41
C MET A 71 -4.72 22.69 17.62
N ARG A 72 -4.82 24.03 17.50
CA ARG A 72 -4.43 24.95 18.59
C ARG A 72 -5.38 24.86 19.78
N ALA A 73 -6.68 24.80 19.52
CA ALA A 73 -7.70 24.70 20.57
C ALA A 73 -7.63 23.37 21.34
N ALA A 74 -7.13 22.31 20.71
CA ALA A 74 -6.97 20.99 21.30
C ALA A 74 -5.67 20.80 22.09
N LEU A 75 -4.87 21.85 22.35
CA LEU A 75 -3.73 21.73 23.25
C LEU A 75 -4.24 21.61 24.70
N PRO A 76 -3.68 20.71 25.54
CA PRO A 76 -2.44 19.92 25.32
C PRO A 76 -2.64 18.52 24.68
N GLU A 77 -3.86 18.14 24.30
CA GLU A 77 -4.21 16.81 23.77
C GLU A 77 -3.53 16.49 22.43
N ARG A 78 -3.23 17.50 21.60
CA ARG A 78 -2.47 17.41 20.33
C ARG A 78 -3.07 16.39 19.34
N ILE A 79 -4.26 16.72 18.84
CA ILE A 79 -4.99 15.93 17.85
C ILE A 79 -4.34 15.94 16.47
N TYR A 80 -4.72 14.95 15.64
CA TYR A 80 -4.42 14.93 14.22
C TYR A 80 -5.46 15.71 13.42
N VAL A 81 -5.00 16.46 12.42
CA VAL A 81 -5.87 17.08 11.39
C VAL A 81 -5.35 16.79 10.00
N ARG A 82 -6.18 17.05 9.00
CA ARG A 82 -5.88 16.81 7.59
C ARG A 82 -5.01 17.93 7.02
N ALA A 83 -4.10 17.56 6.14
CA ALA A 83 -3.26 18.47 5.38
C ALA A 83 -2.92 17.90 4.00
N SER A 84 -2.25 18.70 3.18
CA SER A 84 -1.48 18.22 2.03
C SER A 84 0.00 18.53 2.21
N PHE A 85 0.83 17.66 1.66
CA PHE A 85 2.28 17.70 1.72
C PHE A 85 2.83 17.75 0.30
N ARG A 86 3.81 18.61 0.06
CA ARG A 86 4.56 18.64 -1.19
C ARG A 86 6.06 18.71 -0.91
N TRP A 87 6.80 17.86 -1.59
CA TRP A 87 8.25 17.83 -1.58
C TRP A 87 8.72 17.54 -3.00
N ARG A 88 9.47 18.50 -3.58
CA ARG A 88 9.80 18.52 -5.01
C ARG A 88 8.53 18.44 -5.88
N ASP A 89 8.47 17.47 -6.78
CA ASP A 89 7.36 17.12 -7.66
C ASP A 89 6.38 16.11 -7.03
N ILE A 90 6.70 15.57 -5.85
CA ILE A 90 5.83 14.65 -5.13
C ILE A 90 4.82 15.44 -4.29
N SER A 91 3.54 15.24 -4.56
CA SER A 91 2.43 15.78 -3.77
C SER A 91 1.60 14.65 -3.19
N VAL A 92 1.32 14.75 -1.89
CA VAL A 92 0.48 13.79 -1.16
C VAL A 92 -0.63 14.58 -0.48
N ASP A 93 -1.85 14.36 -0.96
CA ASP A 93 -3.04 14.87 -0.31
C ASP A 93 -3.46 13.95 0.83
N ASN A 94 -4.32 14.45 1.73
CA ASN A 94 -4.98 13.66 2.76
C ASN A 94 -4.02 13.11 3.82
N VAL A 95 -2.90 13.79 4.08
CA VAL A 95 -2.00 13.41 5.17
C VAL A 95 -2.55 13.89 6.50
N ALA A 96 -2.19 13.18 7.58
CA ALA A 96 -2.51 13.58 8.93
C ALA A 96 -1.30 14.26 9.58
N ILE A 97 -1.50 15.46 10.16
CA ILE A 97 -0.47 16.19 10.91
C ILE A 97 -0.92 16.44 12.33
N ARG A 98 0.03 16.57 13.26
CA ARG A 98 -0.22 17.01 14.64
C ARG A 98 1.00 17.75 15.19
N PHE A 99 0.81 18.48 16.27
CA PHE A 99 1.96 18.96 17.06
C PHE A 99 2.70 17.76 17.69
N LYS A 100 4.02 17.72 17.50
CA LYS A 100 4.90 16.65 18.02
C LYS A 100 4.86 16.54 19.55
N GLY A 101 4.78 17.67 20.23
CA GLY A 101 4.91 17.77 21.68
C GLY A 101 6.35 17.84 22.19
N ASN A 102 6.46 18.25 23.47
CA ASN A 102 7.63 18.64 24.29
C ASN A 102 7.67 20.16 24.53
N SER A 103 8.78 20.71 25.03
CA SER A 103 8.95 22.11 25.51
C SER A 103 8.68 23.22 24.49
N SER A 104 8.28 22.88 23.28
CA SER A 104 7.92 23.82 22.21
C SER A 104 6.66 23.28 21.55
N SER A 105 5.54 23.95 21.78
CA SER A 105 4.25 23.74 21.11
C SER A 105 3.73 25.10 20.65
#